data_AF-A0A098VWP3-F1
#
_entry.id   AF-A0A098VWP3-F1
#
_cell.length_a   1.000
_cell.length_b   1.000
_cell.length_c   1.000
_cell.angle_alpha   90.00
_cell.angle_beta   90.00
_cell.angle_gamma   90.00
#
_symmetry.space_group_name_H-M   'P 1'
#
loop_
_entity.id
_entity.type
_entity.pdbx_description
1 polymer ?
#
loop_
_entity_poly.entity_id
_entity_poly.type
_entity_poly.pdbx_seq_one_letter_code
_entity_poly.pdbx_strand_id
1 'polypeptide(L)'
;MTAANVCSPNFVSVVLGSQWGDEGKGKLIDLLSQKVDIVARCQGGANAGHTIILNGQKYTFHLLPSGILHSRVVGFIGNGVVIHLPSLFKEIYQLEGQGVSPILPRLKISSRAHIVFEFHRTVDGLLESEAQNSSIGTTKQGIGPTYSSKASRFGLRIGDLLCDEKAFKARYFQLLNGFYKRHQGFTHDCDAELQELFKFKDLLRQVVIDDGVSYLNRSRTQGKEILVEGANALLLDVDFGTYPFVTSSSCCIGGVVAGLAVHPRSLFPIIDVIKAYTTRVGHGPFPTELDLEQDPIGLHLSSVGAEYGTTTGRKRRCGWLDLVILSYSHAINHYDLLNLTKLDVLTGIAKIKIATAYRMKDGTISKDLIPSCLDDLPKTDADVIYHEMDGWNEPISHIREFGDLPENAKAYIQFIEDYIGVPIKWIGIGPSRDAMIARM
;
A
#
# COMPACT_ATOMS: atom_id res chain seq x y z
N MET A 1 -36.34 24.60 5.18
CA MET A 1 -35.20 23.66 5.32
C MET A 1 -34.85 23.59 6.80
N THR A 2 -35.02 22.43 7.43
CA THR A 2 -34.72 22.25 8.86
C THR A 2 -33.23 21.99 9.07
N ALA A 3 -32.70 22.42 10.23
CA ALA A 3 -31.29 22.31 10.62
C ALA A 3 -30.76 20.85 10.75
N ALA A 4 -31.62 19.85 10.58
CA ALA A 4 -31.30 18.44 10.75
C ALA A 4 -30.60 17.77 9.53
N ASN A 5 -30.38 18.49 8.42
CA ASN A 5 -29.77 17.95 7.19
C ASN A 5 -28.31 18.41 6.94
N VAL A 6 -27.62 18.96 7.94
CA VAL A 6 -26.26 19.53 7.75
C VAL A 6 -25.13 18.49 7.89
N CYS A 7 -25.31 17.35 8.56
CA CYS A 7 -24.29 16.30 8.62
C CYS A 7 -24.92 14.89 8.77
N SER A 8 -24.91 14.09 7.70
CA SER A 8 -25.00 12.63 7.84
C SER A 8 -23.58 12.05 7.82
N PRO A 9 -22.99 11.60 8.94
CA PRO A 9 -21.64 11.09 8.94
C PRO A 9 -21.63 9.63 8.50
N ASN A 10 -22.02 9.37 7.26
CA ASN A 10 -21.70 8.09 6.63
C ASN A 10 -20.24 8.20 6.18
N PHE A 11 -19.36 7.94 7.14
CA PHE A 11 -17.92 8.06 7.00
C PHE A 11 -17.35 6.91 6.17
N VAL A 12 -16.19 7.18 5.57
CA VAL A 12 -15.37 6.23 4.83
C VAL A 12 -14.05 6.14 5.57
N SER A 13 -13.80 5.02 6.22
CA SER A 13 -12.54 4.79 6.93
C SER A 13 -11.43 4.50 5.93
N VAL A 14 -10.22 4.98 6.20
CA VAL A 14 -9.08 4.81 5.29
C VAL A 14 -7.90 4.24 6.08
N VAL A 15 -7.21 3.26 5.50
CA VAL A 15 -5.97 2.73 6.05
C VAL A 15 -4.85 2.96 5.05
N LEU A 16 -3.85 3.76 5.43
CA LEU A 16 -2.68 4.09 4.63
C LEU A 16 -1.40 3.60 5.35
N GLY A 17 -0.27 3.64 4.66
CA GLY A 17 1.04 3.48 5.29
C GLY A 17 1.86 4.74 5.04
N SER A 18 2.67 5.14 6.01
CA SER A 18 3.45 6.37 5.98
C SER A 18 4.92 6.19 5.60
N GLN A 19 5.44 4.96 5.62
CA GLN A 19 6.86 4.67 5.38
C GLN A 19 7.09 4.27 3.90
N TRP A 20 7.96 3.29 3.64
CA TRP A 20 8.25 2.75 2.30
C TRP A 20 7.53 1.42 2.01
N GLY A 21 6.38 1.17 2.63
CA GLY A 21 5.60 -0.04 2.44
C GLY A 21 5.94 -1.15 3.44
N ASP A 22 5.22 -2.27 3.32
CA ASP A 22 5.39 -3.46 4.16
C ASP A 22 5.17 -3.22 5.67
N GLU A 23 4.42 -2.18 6.05
CA GLU A 23 4.10 -1.84 7.45
C GLU A 23 3.09 -2.80 8.08
N GLY A 24 2.55 -3.77 7.33
CA GLY A 24 1.59 -4.75 7.86
C GLY A 24 0.12 -4.30 7.82
N LYS A 25 -0.24 -3.39 6.90
CA LYS A 25 -1.63 -2.92 6.69
C LYS A 25 -2.67 -4.03 6.64
N GLY A 26 -2.37 -5.13 5.95
CA GLY A 26 -3.31 -6.23 5.74
C GLY A 26 -3.90 -6.80 7.03
N LYS A 27 -3.13 -6.82 8.13
CA LYS A 27 -3.62 -7.29 9.44
C LYS A 27 -4.70 -6.38 10.00
N LEU A 28 -4.49 -5.07 9.93
CA LEU A 28 -5.49 -4.09 10.37
C LEU A 28 -6.71 -4.11 9.46
N ILE A 29 -6.52 -4.19 8.13
CA ILE A 29 -7.63 -4.29 7.19
C ILE A 29 -8.49 -5.51 7.51
N ASP A 30 -7.89 -6.68 7.72
CA ASP A 30 -8.64 -7.90 8.08
C ASP A 30 -9.39 -7.77 9.42
N LEU A 31 -8.81 -7.08 10.41
CA LEU A 31 -9.48 -6.81 11.68
C LEU A 31 -10.71 -5.92 11.48
N LEU A 32 -10.54 -4.80 10.76
CA LEU A 32 -11.62 -3.83 10.50
C LEU A 32 -12.68 -4.39 9.54
N SER A 33 -12.28 -5.27 8.62
CA SER A 33 -13.18 -5.88 7.62
C SER A 33 -14.32 -6.69 8.24
N GLN A 34 -14.19 -7.12 9.50
CA GLN A 34 -15.27 -7.82 10.22
C GLN A 34 -16.52 -6.96 10.43
N LYS A 35 -16.35 -5.63 10.42
CA LYS A 35 -17.35 -4.63 10.78
C LYS A 35 -17.68 -3.67 9.63
N VAL A 36 -17.42 -4.05 8.38
CA VAL A 36 -17.73 -3.17 7.23
C VAL A 36 -18.44 -3.96 6.15
N ASP A 37 -19.17 -3.25 5.30
CA ASP A 37 -19.91 -3.84 4.18
C ASP A 37 -19.06 -3.90 2.91
N ILE A 38 -18.18 -2.91 2.72
CA ILE A 38 -17.38 -2.75 1.50
C ILE A 38 -15.93 -2.49 1.86
N VAL A 39 -15.01 -3.23 1.24
CA VAL A 39 -13.58 -2.93 1.26
C VAL A 39 -13.11 -2.55 -0.14
N ALA A 40 -12.58 -1.34 -0.27
CA ALA A 40 -12.27 -0.72 -1.55
C ALA A 40 -10.75 -0.51 -1.73
N ARG A 41 -10.24 -0.85 -2.92
CA ARG A 41 -8.90 -0.48 -3.39
C ARG A 41 -9.01 0.74 -4.29
N CYS A 42 -8.26 1.81 -4.00
CA CYS A 42 -8.37 3.07 -4.75
C CYS A 42 -7.29 3.28 -5.82
N GLN A 43 -6.13 2.64 -5.69
CA GLN A 43 -4.96 2.90 -6.54
C GLN A 43 -4.04 1.68 -6.64
N GLY A 44 -2.97 1.85 -7.43
CA GLY A 44 -1.90 0.87 -7.57
C GLY A 44 -2.29 -0.24 -8.55
N GLY A 45 -1.68 -1.41 -8.39
CA GLY A 45 -2.03 -2.62 -9.13
C GLY A 45 -1.49 -3.85 -8.42
N ALA A 46 -1.04 -4.85 -9.18
CA ALA A 46 -0.52 -6.11 -8.62
C ALA A 46 0.90 -6.00 -8.02
N ASN A 47 1.44 -4.78 -7.88
CA ASN A 47 2.75 -4.50 -7.28
C ASN A 47 2.72 -4.35 -5.76
N ALA A 48 1.54 -4.12 -5.19
CA ALA A 48 1.34 -4.15 -3.75
C ALA A 48 0.95 -5.58 -3.36
N GLY A 49 1.79 -6.25 -2.58
CA GLY A 49 1.50 -7.56 -2.02
C GLY A 49 1.35 -7.45 -0.51
N HIS A 50 0.33 -8.09 0.06
CA HIS A 50 0.29 -8.29 1.50
C HIS A 50 -0.22 -9.69 1.83
N THR A 51 0.23 -10.20 2.97
CA THR A 51 -0.10 -11.54 3.44
C THR A 51 -0.91 -11.43 4.73
N ILE A 52 -2.03 -12.14 4.77
CA ILE A 52 -2.86 -12.30 5.97
C ILE A 52 -2.74 -13.75 6.42
N ILE A 53 -2.52 -13.95 7.71
CA ILE A 53 -2.49 -15.27 8.33
C ILE A 53 -3.78 -15.44 9.14
N LEU A 54 -4.67 -16.31 8.66
CA LEU A 54 -5.95 -16.62 9.31
C LEU A 54 -5.98 -18.11 9.66
N ASN A 55 -6.19 -18.43 10.93
CA ASN A 55 -6.22 -19.82 11.44
C ASN A 55 -4.99 -20.66 11.01
N GLY A 56 -3.81 -20.04 10.98
CA GLY A 56 -2.56 -20.69 10.55
C GLY A 56 -2.37 -20.80 9.02
N GLN A 57 -3.39 -20.47 8.22
CA GLN A 57 -3.32 -20.46 6.76
C GLN A 57 -2.91 -19.08 6.24
N LYS A 58 -1.98 -19.07 5.27
CA LYS A 58 -1.49 -17.84 4.62
C LYS A 58 -2.29 -17.54 3.36
N TYR A 59 -2.84 -16.33 3.28
CA TYR A 59 -3.50 -15.78 2.11
C TYR A 59 -2.70 -14.59 1.60
N THR A 60 -2.37 -14.59 0.30
CA THR A 60 -1.59 -13.52 -0.32
C THR A 60 -2.46 -12.78 -1.32
N PHE A 61 -2.54 -11.46 -1.15
CA PHE A 61 -3.34 -10.57 -1.98
C PHE A 61 -2.44 -9.66 -2.81
N HIS A 62 -2.87 -9.37 -4.04
CA HIS A 62 -2.21 -8.43 -4.93
C HIS A 62 -3.20 -7.38 -5.44
N LEU A 63 -4.25 -7.79 -6.15
CA LEU A 63 -5.26 -6.88 -6.70
C LEU A 63 -6.55 -6.88 -5.89
N LEU A 64 -6.94 -8.02 -5.34
CA LEU A 64 -8.18 -8.11 -4.58
C LEU A 64 -8.07 -7.33 -3.28
N PRO A 65 -9.12 -6.57 -2.90
CA PRO A 65 -9.22 -6.04 -1.54
C PRO A 65 -9.27 -7.20 -0.54
N SER A 66 -8.47 -7.12 0.49
CA SER A 66 -8.22 -8.24 1.40
C SER A 66 -9.39 -8.62 2.30
N GLY A 67 -10.31 -7.66 2.49
CA GLY A 67 -11.59 -7.91 3.14
C GLY A 67 -12.44 -8.99 2.45
N ILE A 68 -12.12 -9.38 1.21
CA ILE A 68 -12.84 -10.45 0.47
C ILE A 68 -12.82 -11.81 1.20
N LEU A 69 -11.89 -12.02 2.14
CA LEU A 69 -11.87 -13.16 3.07
C LEU A 69 -13.14 -13.28 3.89
N HIS A 70 -13.81 -12.17 4.16
CA HIS A 70 -15.07 -12.12 4.90
C HIS A 70 -16.23 -12.31 3.93
N SER A 71 -16.99 -13.39 4.07
CA SER A 71 -18.07 -13.75 3.16
C SER A 71 -19.19 -12.70 3.02
N ARG A 72 -19.34 -11.81 4.00
CA ARG A 72 -20.32 -10.70 3.99
C ARG A 72 -19.80 -9.44 3.27
N VAL A 73 -18.49 -9.30 3.13
CA VAL A 73 -17.86 -8.11 2.57
C VAL A 73 -17.92 -8.14 1.05
N VAL A 74 -18.23 -6.99 0.46
CA VAL A 74 -18.07 -6.73 -0.96
C VAL A 74 -16.70 -6.12 -1.21
N GLY A 75 -15.90 -6.74 -2.08
CA GLY A 75 -14.66 -6.16 -2.57
C GLY A 75 -14.95 -5.18 -3.71
N PHE A 76 -14.42 -3.96 -3.64
CA PHE A 76 -14.52 -2.96 -4.71
C PHE A 76 -13.14 -2.55 -5.25
N ILE A 77 -12.92 -2.68 -6.55
CA ILE A 77 -11.72 -2.19 -7.24
C ILE A 77 -12.07 -0.87 -7.94
N GLY A 78 -11.49 0.23 -7.43
CA GLY A 78 -11.73 1.59 -7.88
C GLY A 78 -11.12 1.95 -9.24
N ASN A 79 -11.50 3.11 -9.77
CA ASN A 79 -11.01 3.59 -11.08
C ASN A 79 -9.54 4.02 -11.08
N GLY A 80 -8.97 4.27 -9.90
CA GLY A 80 -7.55 4.60 -9.80
C GLY A 80 -6.64 3.38 -9.96
N VAL A 81 -7.16 2.15 -9.88
CA VAL A 81 -6.38 0.91 -9.99
C VAL A 81 -6.05 0.57 -11.46
N VAL A 82 -4.88 -0.02 -11.69
CA VAL A 82 -4.49 -0.68 -12.94
C VAL A 82 -4.54 -2.20 -12.76
N ILE A 83 -5.26 -2.91 -13.64
CA ILE A 83 -5.63 -4.32 -13.46
C ILE A 83 -5.00 -5.17 -14.55
N HIS A 84 -4.20 -6.16 -14.14
CA HIS A 84 -3.79 -7.25 -15.01
C HIS A 84 -4.81 -8.39 -14.90
N LEU A 85 -5.63 -8.60 -15.94
CA LEU A 85 -6.76 -9.53 -15.89
C LEU A 85 -6.34 -10.99 -15.62
N PRO A 86 -5.33 -11.56 -16.30
CA PRO A 86 -4.87 -12.91 -15.98
C PRO A 86 -4.45 -13.07 -14.51
N SER A 87 -3.73 -12.08 -13.95
CA SER A 87 -3.33 -12.12 -12.53
C SER A 87 -4.52 -12.04 -11.59
N LEU A 88 -5.51 -11.18 -11.88
CA LEU A 88 -6.71 -11.04 -11.06
C LEU A 88 -7.48 -12.36 -10.99
N PHE A 89 -7.76 -12.99 -12.14
CA PHE A 89 -8.51 -14.25 -12.15
C PHE A 89 -7.72 -15.42 -11.56
N LYS A 90 -6.40 -15.46 -11.77
CA LYS A 90 -5.52 -16.41 -11.08
C LYS A 90 -5.61 -16.26 -9.56
N GLU A 91 -5.58 -15.02 -9.06
CA GLU A 91 -5.72 -14.71 -7.63
C GLU A 91 -7.09 -15.15 -7.09
N ILE A 92 -8.18 -14.89 -7.82
CA ILE A 92 -9.54 -15.35 -7.48
C ILE A 92 -9.57 -16.88 -7.33
N TYR A 93 -9.14 -17.63 -8.36
CA TYR A 93 -9.19 -19.09 -8.33
C TYR A 93 -8.29 -19.69 -7.26
N GLN A 94 -7.14 -19.09 -7.00
CA GLN A 94 -6.24 -19.52 -5.94
C GLN A 94 -6.89 -19.38 -4.57
N LEU A 95 -7.54 -18.24 -4.28
CA LEU A 95 -8.21 -18.01 -3.00
C LEU A 95 -9.43 -18.93 -2.83
N GLU A 96 -10.24 -19.10 -3.87
CA GLU A 96 -11.39 -20.03 -3.83
C GLU A 96 -10.93 -21.49 -3.62
N GLY A 97 -9.84 -21.91 -4.28
CA GLY A 97 -9.21 -23.22 -4.05
C GLY A 97 -8.62 -23.39 -2.65
N GLN A 98 -8.35 -22.30 -1.95
CA GLN A 98 -7.94 -22.26 -0.54
C GLN A 98 -9.12 -22.23 0.45
N GLY A 99 -10.36 -22.35 -0.04
CA GLY A 99 -11.58 -22.40 0.76
C GLY A 99 -12.24 -21.04 1.01
N VAL A 100 -11.80 -19.97 0.36
CA VAL A 100 -12.48 -18.67 0.43
C VAL A 100 -13.83 -18.75 -0.27
N SER A 101 -14.87 -18.17 0.34
CA SER A 101 -16.22 -18.15 -0.24
C SER A 101 -16.24 -17.50 -1.64
N PRO A 102 -17.13 -17.93 -2.55
CA PRO A 102 -17.16 -17.46 -3.93
C PRO A 102 -17.00 -15.93 -4.05
N ILE A 103 -16.02 -15.52 -4.83
CA ILE A 103 -15.56 -14.13 -4.88
C ILE A 103 -16.35 -13.33 -5.90
N LEU A 104 -16.61 -13.89 -7.10
CA LEU A 104 -17.28 -13.17 -8.18
C LEU A 104 -18.63 -12.52 -7.77
N PRO A 105 -19.52 -13.18 -7.01
CA PRO A 105 -20.78 -12.55 -6.59
C PRO A 105 -20.60 -11.30 -5.71
N ARG A 106 -19.44 -11.21 -5.04
CA ARG A 106 -19.10 -10.19 -4.03
C ARG A 106 -17.97 -9.28 -4.50
N LEU A 107 -17.51 -9.41 -5.73
CA LEU A 107 -16.51 -8.55 -6.34
C LEU A 107 -17.19 -7.53 -7.23
N LYS A 108 -16.73 -6.28 -7.14
CA LYS A 108 -17.16 -5.17 -7.96
C LYS A 108 -15.94 -4.45 -8.53
N ILE A 109 -15.93 -4.20 -9.83
CA ILE A 109 -14.81 -3.55 -10.53
C ILE A 109 -15.32 -2.33 -11.27
N SER A 110 -14.66 -1.18 -11.08
CA SER A 110 -14.98 0.02 -11.85
C SER A 110 -14.66 -0.18 -13.33
N SER A 111 -15.63 0.09 -14.21
CA SER A 111 -15.43 0.13 -15.67
C SER A 111 -14.31 1.09 -16.10
N ARG A 112 -13.97 2.08 -15.25
CA ARG A 112 -12.95 3.10 -15.52
C ARG A 112 -11.53 2.69 -15.09
N ALA A 113 -11.35 1.56 -14.43
CA ALA A 113 -10.03 1.02 -14.12
C ALA A 113 -9.26 0.69 -15.42
N HIS A 114 -7.95 0.94 -15.44
CA HIS A 114 -7.12 0.71 -16.63
C HIS A 114 -6.63 -0.73 -16.71
N ILE A 115 -6.42 -1.23 -17.92
CA ILE A 115 -5.89 -2.57 -18.17
C ILE A 115 -4.36 -2.50 -18.22
N VAL A 116 -3.72 -3.35 -17.43
CA VAL A 116 -2.31 -3.71 -17.62
C VAL A 116 -2.29 -4.83 -18.67
N PHE A 117 -1.57 -4.60 -19.76
CA PHE A 117 -1.30 -5.60 -20.80
C PHE A 117 0.04 -6.29 -20.53
N GLU A 118 0.24 -7.49 -21.05
CA GLU A 118 1.50 -8.23 -20.99
C GLU A 118 2.63 -7.44 -21.65
N PHE A 119 2.38 -6.69 -22.74
CA PHE A 119 3.40 -5.79 -23.28
C PHE A 119 3.83 -4.69 -22.31
N HIS A 120 2.93 -4.20 -21.42
CA HIS A 120 3.34 -3.27 -20.38
C HIS A 120 4.32 -3.92 -19.40
N ARG A 121 4.12 -5.20 -19.06
CA ARG A 121 5.01 -5.95 -18.15
C ARG A 121 6.37 -6.22 -18.78
N THR A 122 6.37 -6.61 -20.06
CA THR A 122 7.60 -6.80 -20.84
C THR A 122 8.40 -5.49 -20.90
N VAL A 123 7.75 -4.37 -21.24
CA VAL A 123 8.41 -3.05 -21.33
C VAL A 123 8.93 -2.58 -19.97
N ASP A 124 8.20 -2.80 -18.87
CA ASP A 124 8.67 -2.50 -17.52
C ASP A 124 9.98 -3.27 -17.21
N GLY A 125 10.04 -4.55 -17.57
CA GLY A 125 11.26 -5.36 -17.45
C GLY A 125 12.42 -4.89 -18.33
N LEU A 126 12.14 -4.43 -19.55
CA LEU A 126 13.15 -3.87 -20.46
C LEU A 126 13.76 -2.59 -19.90
N LEU A 127 12.91 -1.64 -19.47
CA LEU A 127 13.35 -0.36 -18.90
C LEU A 127 14.27 -0.56 -17.68
N GLU A 128 13.93 -1.50 -16.79
CA GLU A 128 14.78 -1.84 -15.65
C GLU A 128 16.14 -2.45 -16.07
N SER A 129 16.17 -3.21 -17.16
CA SER A 129 17.40 -3.84 -17.64
C SER A 129 18.31 -2.82 -18.34
N GLU A 130 17.73 -1.85 -19.03
CA GLU A 130 18.44 -0.74 -19.68
C GLU A 130 19.00 0.26 -18.66
N ALA A 131 18.32 0.45 -17.53
CA ALA A 131 18.69 1.45 -16.54
C ALA A 131 20.02 1.15 -15.79
N GLN A 132 20.55 -0.08 -15.86
CA GLN A 132 21.80 -0.49 -15.19
C GLN A 132 21.89 0.04 -13.74
N ASN A 133 22.78 1.00 -13.48
CA ASN A 133 23.03 1.61 -12.15
C ASN A 133 21.93 2.60 -11.70
N SER A 134 21.03 2.98 -12.60
CA SER A 134 19.89 3.87 -12.34
C SER A 134 18.56 3.11 -12.25
N SER A 135 18.61 1.78 -12.09
CA SER A 135 17.39 0.98 -11.92
C SER A 135 16.62 1.41 -10.68
N ILE A 136 15.30 1.53 -10.83
CA ILE A 136 14.41 1.93 -9.74
C ILE A 136 14.16 0.73 -8.82
N GLY A 137 14.20 -0.48 -9.38
CA GLY A 137 13.83 -1.71 -8.70
C GLY A 137 12.34 -1.99 -8.82
N THR A 138 11.75 -1.78 -10.00
CA THR A 138 10.32 -2.01 -10.21
C THR A 138 9.95 -3.49 -10.01
N THR A 139 8.67 -3.75 -9.77
CA THR A 139 8.16 -5.12 -9.61
C THR A 139 7.99 -5.85 -10.95
N LYS A 140 8.30 -5.20 -12.08
CA LYS A 140 8.13 -5.73 -13.45
C LYS A 140 6.69 -6.21 -13.71
N GLN A 141 5.72 -5.51 -13.11
CA GLN A 141 4.30 -5.82 -13.23
C GLN A 141 3.57 -4.86 -14.19
N GLY A 142 4.29 -4.03 -14.94
CA GLY A 142 3.70 -3.16 -15.95
C GLY A 142 2.97 -1.95 -15.38
N ILE A 143 3.19 -1.62 -14.10
CA ILE A 143 2.48 -0.55 -13.41
C ILE A 143 2.84 0.81 -14.01
N GLY A 144 4.14 1.12 -14.06
CA GLY A 144 4.63 2.38 -14.63
C GLY A 144 4.21 2.60 -16.09
N PRO A 145 4.47 1.65 -17.01
CA PRO A 145 4.01 1.76 -18.39
C PRO A 145 2.49 1.91 -18.55
N THR A 146 1.69 1.29 -17.67
CA THR A 146 0.22 1.44 -17.71
C THR A 146 -0.21 2.83 -17.24
N TYR A 147 0.36 3.36 -16.15
CA TYR A 147 0.09 4.73 -15.69
C TYR A 147 0.58 5.78 -16.70
N SER A 148 1.70 5.54 -17.38
CA SER A 148 2.15 6.38 -18.50
C SER A 148 1.16 6.37 -19.67
N SER A 149 0.60 5.20 -20.01
CA SER A 149 -0.46 5.07 -21.02
C SER A 149 -1.75 5.80 -20.60
N LYS A 150 -2.10 5.77 -19.31
CA LYS A 150 -3.21 6.55 -18.73
C LYS A 150 -2.94 8.06 -18.87
N ALA A 151 -1.77 8.54 -18.46
CA ALA A 151 -1.40 9.96 -18.53
C ALA A 151 -1.35 10.49 -19.97
N SER A 152 -0.85 9.67 -20.91
CA SER A 152 -0.82 10.01 -22.34
C SER A 152 -2.19 9.90 -23.03
N ARG A 153 -3.20 9.34 -22.34
CA ARG A 153 -4.59 9.12 -22.81
C ARG A 153 -4.74 8.07 -23.91
N PHE A 154 -3.73 7.22 -24.11
CA PHE A 154 -3.79 6.08 -25.03
C PHE A 154 -4.15 4.76 -24.34
N GLY A 155 -4.12 4.72 -23.00
CA GLY A 155 -4.50 3.55 -22.23
C GLY A 155 -5.94 3.08 -22.48
N LEU A 156 -6.17 1.77 -22.34
CA LEU A 156 -7.49 1.17 -22.41
C LEU A 156 -7.99 0.80 -21.02
N ARG A 157 -9.30 0.88 -20.84
CA ARG A 157 -10.00 0.62 -19.57
C ARG A 157 -10.86 -0.63 -19.65
N ILE A 158 -11.27 -1.15 -18.51
CA ILE A 158 -12.14 -2.34 -18.41
C ILE A 158 -13.44 -2.17 -19.21
N GLY A 159 -14.05 -0.98 -19.16
CA GLY A 159 -15.24 -0.67 -19.94
C GLY A 159 -15.00 -0.71 -21.45
N ASP A 160 -13.80 -0.33 -21.91
CA ASP A 160 -13.45 -0.41 -23.33
C ASP A 160 -13.45 -1.88 -23.83
N LEU A 161 -13.01 -2.82 -22.99
CA LEU A 161 -12.99 -4.26 -23.30
C LEU A 161 -14.40 -4.87 -23.40
N LEU A 162 -15.38 -4.33 -22.65
CA LEU A 162 -16.76 -4.83 -22.64
C LEU A 162 -17.64 -4.26 -23.76
N CYS A 163 -17.16 -3.21 -24.45
CA CYS A 163 -17.83 -2.56 -25.57
C CYS A 163 -17.56 -3.31 -26.91
N ASP A 164 -17.64 -2.58 -28.02
CA ASP A 164 -17.38 -3.09 -29.38
C ASP A 164 -15.96 -3.63 -29.53
N GLU A 165 -15.86 -4.90 -29.95
CA GLU A 165 -14.59 -5.60 -30.07
C GLU A 165 -13.68 -5.02 -31.15
N LYS A 166 -14.25 -4.56 -32.26
CA LYS A 166 -13.49 -3.99 -33.38
C LYS A 166 -12.84 -2.67 -32.96
N ALA A 167 -13.60 -1.80 -32.28
CA ALA A 167 -13.11 -0.54 -31.72
C ALA A 167 -12.03 -0.78 -30.65
N PHE A 168 -12.22 -1.78 -29.78
CA PHE A 168 -11.21 -2.17 -28.80
C PHE A 168 -9.90 -2.61 -29.46
N LYS A 169 -9.95 -3.54 -30.42
CA LYS A 169 -8.78 -4.01 -31.16
C LYS A 169 -8.04 -2.86 -31.85
N ALA A 170 -8.76 -1.95 -32.51
CA ALA A 170 -8.16 -0.80 -33.17
C ALA A 170 -7.35 0.08 -32.19
N ARG A 171 -7.91 0.37 -31.01
CA ARG A 171 -7.23 1.15 -29.96
C ARG A 171 -6.06 0.38 -29.33
N TYR A 172 -6.21 -0.93 -29.12
CA TYR A 172 -5.15 -1.80 -28.64
C TYR A 172 -3.93 -1.77 -29.59
N PHE A 173 -4.14 -1.96 -30.89
CA PHE A 173 -3.05 -1.90 -31.87
C PHE A 173 -2.43 -0.51 -31.97
N GLN A 174 -3.23 0.55 -31.85
CA GLN A 174 -2.70 1.92 -31.79
C GLN A 174 -1.76 2.12 -30.60
N LEU A 175 -2.14 1.66 -29.41
CA LEU A 175 -1.32 1.72 -28.21
C LEU A 175 -0.03 0.90 -28.39
N LEU A 176 -0.15 -0.35 -28.84
CA LEU A 176 0.98 -1.25 -29.02
C LEU A 176 1.99 -0.74 -30.07
N ASN A 177 1.51 -0.16 -31.16
CA ASN A 177 2.37 0.49 -32.17
C ASN A 177 3.21 1.63 -31.58
N GLY A 178 2.70 2.31 -30.55
CA GLY A 178 3.47 3.31 -29.81
C GLY A 178 4.66 2.71 -29.06
N PHE A 179 4.50 1.49 -28.51
CA PHE A 179 5.58 0.76 -27.85
C PHE A 179 6.61 0.22 -28.86
N TYR A 180 6.19 -0.35 -29.99
CA TYR A 180 7.11 -0.79 -31.06
C TYR A 180 8.01 0.34 -31.56
N LYS A 181 7.48 1.56 -31.70
CA LYS A 181 8.27 2.72 -32.13
C LYS A 181 9.27 3.20 -31.08
N ARG A 182 8.98 2.99 -29.79
CA ARG A 182 9.80 3.49 -28.69
C ARG A 182 10.88 2.50 -28.25
N HIS A 183 10.60 1.21 -28.31
CA HIS A 183 11.49 0.16 -27.80
C HIS A 183 12.00 -0.71 -28.95
N GLN A 184 13.27 -0.51 -29.34
CA GLN A 184 13.88 -1.27 -30.44
C GLN A 184 14.03 -2.76 -30.07
N GLY A 185 13.71 -3.66 -30.99
CA GLY A 185 13.79 -5.11 -30.76
C GLY A 185 12.67 -5.70 -29.90
N PHE A 186 11.72 -4.88 -29.43
CA PHE A 186 10.54 -5.35 -28.73
C PHE A 186 9.62 -6.13 -29.68
N THR A 187 9.20 -7.32 -29.27
CA THR A 187 8.24 -8.18 -29.97
C THR A 187 7.14 -8.61 -29.01
N HIS A 188 5.92 -8.79 -29.52
CA HIS A 188 4.78 -9.17 -28.70
C HIS A 188 3.73 -9.95 -29.49
N ASP A 189 3.25 -11.06 -28.92
CA ASP A 189 2.19 -11.88 -29.51
C ASP A 189 0.82 -11.24 -29.21
N CYS A 190 0.34 -10.48 -30.18
CA CYS A 190 -0.90 -9.72 -30.06
C CYS A 190 -2.13 -10.62 -30.06
N ASP A 191 -2.09 -11.70 -30.85
CA ASP A 191 -3.24 -12.57 -31.04
C ASP A 191 -3.45 -13.42 -29.79
N ALA A 192 -2.38 -13.94 -29.20
CA ALA A 192 -2.43 -14.66 -27.93
C ALA A 192 -2.97 -13.77 -26.78
N GLU A 193 -2.48 -12.53 -26.65
CA GLU A 193 -2.96 -11.63 -25.60
C GLU A 193 -4.44 -11.26 -25.79
N LEU A 194 -4.85 -10.88 -27.00
CA LEU A 194 -6.26 -10.55 -27.27
C LEU A 194 -7.17 -11.74 -27.03
N GLN A 195 -6.76 -12.94 -27.46
CA GLN A 195 -7.52 -14.17 -27.21
C GLN A 195 -7.67 -14.43 -25.70
N GLU A 196 -6.61 -14.26 -24.92
CA GLU A 196 -6.66 -14.44 -23.47
C GLU A 196 -7.58 -13.40 -22.79
N LEU A 197 -7.47 -12.12 -23.16
CA LEU A 197 -8.32 -11.07 -22.61
C LEU A 197 -9.80 -11.30 -22.87
N PHE A 198 -10.16 -11.74 -24.09
CA PHE A 198 -11.56 -11.96 -24.43
C PHE A 198 -12.20 -13.14 -23.72
N LYS A 199 -11.43 -14.13 -23.23
CA LYS A 199 -11.95 -15.21 -22.38
C LYS A 199 -12.60 -14.69 -21.09
N PHE A 200 -12.14 -13.53 -20.60
CA PHE A 200 -12.65 -12.95 -19.36
C PHE A 200 -13.92 -12.10 -19.53
N LYS A 201 -14.39 -11.83 -20.76
CA LYS A 201 -15.53 -10.93 -21.01
C LYS A 201 -16.79 -11.32 -20.22
N ASP A 202 -17.17 -12.60 -20.23
CA ASP A 202 -18.39 -13.06 -19.56
C ASP A 202 -18.30 -13.04 -18.04
N LEU A 203 -17.10 -13.28 -17.49
CA LEU A 203 -16.84 -13.14 -16.06
C LEU A 203 -16.84 -11.66 -15.65
N LEU A 204 -16.24 -10.80 -16.46
CA LEU A 204 -16.20 -9.35 -16.23
C LEU A 204 -17.59 -8.73 -16.22
N ARG A 205 -18.51 -9.17 -17.08
CA ARG A 205 -19.91 -8.70 -17.09
C ARG A 205 -20.63 -8.93 -15.76
N GLN A 206 -20.21 -9.90 -14.95
CA GLN A 206 -20.82 -10.19 -13.65
C GLN A 206 -20.34 -9.27 -12.52
N VAL A 207 -19.12 -8.73 -12.67
CA VAL A 207 -18.43 -7.98 -11.61
C VAL A 207 -18.25 -6.51 -11.93
N VAL A 208 -18.25 -6.12 -13.20
CA VAL A 208 -18.03 -4.73 -13.60
C VAL A 208 -19.24 -3.87 -13.30
N ILE A 209 -19.00 -2.69 -12.74
CA ILE A 209 -19.99 -1.64 -12.55
C ILE A 209 -19.67 -0.50 -13.52
N ASP A 210 -20.66 -0.13 -14.35
CA ASP A 210 -20.53 0.94 -15.33
C ASP A 210 -20.18 2.28 -14.68
N ASP A 211 -20.81 2.59 -13.55
CA ASP A 211 -20.51 3.79 -12.77
C ASP A 211 -20.15 3.48 -11.31
N GLY A 212 -18.86 3.23 -11.08
CA GLY A 212 -18.29 3.05 -9.74
C GLY A 212 -18.53 4.25 -8.80
N VAL A 213 -18.66 5.46 -9.35
CA VAL A 213 -18.91 6.69 -8.58
C VAL A 213 -20.31 6.65 -7.97
N SER A 214 -21.33 6.41 -8.79
CA SER A 214 -22.70 6.24 -8.30
C SER A 214 -22.84 5.04 -7.37
N TYR A 215 -22.08 3.97 -7.59
CA TYR A 215 -22.12 2.79 -6.71
C TYR A 215 -21.65 3.11 -5.29
N LEU A 216 -20.46 3.71 -5.12
CA LEU A 216 -19.95 4.04 -3.80
C LEU A 216 -20.77 5.15 -3.13
N ASN A 217 -21.18 6.18 -3.88
CA ASN A 217 -22.01 7.24 -3.31
C ASN A 217 -23.37 6.71 -2.83
N ARG A 218 -24.04 5.85 -3.60
CA ARG A 218 -25.29 5.21 -3.15
C ARG A 218 -25.09 4.29 -1.96
N SER A 219 -24.02 3.50 -1.96
CA SER A 219 -23.68 2.62 -0.84
C SER A 219 -23.50 3.44 0.44
N ARG A 220 -22.76 4.54 0.35
CA ARG A 220 -22.57 5.48 1.45
C ARG A 220 -23.89 6.11 1.90
N THR A 221 -24.73 6.62 0.99
CA THR A 221 -26.01 7.24 1.39
C THR A 221 -27.02 6.24 1.97
N GLN A 222 -26.88 4.95 1.65
CA GLN A 222 -27.64 3.86 2.26
C GLN A 222 -27.13 3.45 3.65
N GLY A 223 -26.10 4.12 4.18
CA GLY A 223 -25.54 3.84 5.50
C GLY A 223 -24.58 2.66 5.54
N LYS A 224 -24.07 2.20 4.39
CA LYS A 224 -23.07 1.13 4.36
C LYS A 224 -21.73 1.61 4.88
N GLU A 225 -21.09 0.76 5.66
CA GLU A 225 -19.74 1.00 6.18
C GLU A 225 -18.69 0.65 5.11
N ILE A 226 -17.84 1.62 4.79
CA ILE A 226 -16.83 1.51 3.71
C ILE A 226 -15.44 1.68 4.31
N LEU A 227 -14.57 0.71 4.05
CA LEU A 227 -13.14 0.75 4.38
C LEU A 227 -12.31 0.84 3.10
N VAL A 228 -11.36 1.77 3.06
CA VAL A 228 -10.41 1.91 1.96
C VAL A 228 -9.07 1.29 2.35
N GLU A 229 -8.62 0.35 1.52
CA GLU A 229 -7.31 -0.27 1.61
C GLU A 229 -6.32 0.49 0.70
N GLY A 230 -5.43 1.27 1.31
CA GLY A 230 -4.31 1.89 0.62
C GLY A 230 -3.25 0.86 0.19
N ALA A 231 -2.82 0.93 -1.05
CA ALA A 231 -1.66 0.17 -1.55
C ALA A 231 -0.35 0.96 -1.35
N ASN A 232 0.79 0.26 -1.25
CA ASN A 232 2.09 0.88 -1.00
C ASN A 232 2.06 1.80 0.23
N ALA A 233 2.79 2.90 0.24
CA ALA A 233 2.88 3.83 1.36
C ALA A 233 3.31 5.22 0.87
N LEU A 234 3.22 6.24 1.71
CA LEU A 234 3.43 7.62 1.28
C LEU A 234 4.83 7.87 0.72
N LEU A 235 5.90 7.31 1.26
CA LEU A 235 7.24 7.58 0.70
C LEU A 235 7.50 6.89 -0.64
N LEU A 236 6.53 6.09 -1.11
CA LEU A 236 6.45 5.56 -2.47
C LEU A 236 5.45 6.32 -3.34
N ASP A 237 4.79 7.36 -2.84
CA ASP A 237 3.87 8.20 -3.62
C ASP A 237 4.63 8.89 -4.76
N VAL A 238 3.98 8.99 -5.93
CA VAL A 238 4.60 9.57 -7.14
C VAL A 238 4.98 11.05 -6.99
N ASP A 239 4.23 11.81 -6.19
CA ASP A 239 4.42 13.25 -5.99
C ASP A 239 5.17 13.52 -4.69
N PHE A 240 4.84 12.80 -3.62
CA PHE A 240 5.31 13.09 -2.26
C PHE A 240 6.39 12.14 -1.75
N GLY A 241 6.69 11.06 -2.47
CA GLY A 241 7.69 10.08 -2.06
C GLY A 241 9.12 10.45 -2.41
N THR A 242 10.04 9.51 -2.19
CA THR A 242 11.47 9.69 -2.53
C THR A 242 11.75 9.55 -4.03
N TYR A 243 11.18 10.44 -4.85
CA TYR A 243 11.28 10.42 -6.31
C TYR A 243 12.75 10.46 -6.79
N PRO A 244 13.19 9.61 -7.74
CA PRO A 244 12.38 8.74 -8.61
C PRO A 244 12.11 7.33 -8.06
N PHE A 245 12.58 7.01 -6.85
CA PHE A 245 12.41 5.69 -6.23
C PHE A 245 11.04 5.52 -5.58
N VAL A 246 10.00 5.66 -6.39
CA VAL A 246 8.59 5.70 -6.01
C VAL A 246 7.77 4.81 -6.94
N THR A 247 6.50 4.59 -6.61
CA THR A 247 5.53 4.01 -7.54
C THR A 247 4.95 5.08 -8.47
N SER A 248 4.11 4.66 -9.41
CA SER A 248 3.50 5.53 -10.42
C SER A 248 2.08 5.96 -10.06
N SER A 249 1.67 5.74 -8.81
CA SER A 249 0.35 6.08 -8.28
C SER A 249 0.45 7.00 -7.07
N SER A 250 -0.61 7.75 -6.82
CA SER A 250 -0.77 8.50 -5.57
C SER A 250 -1.19 7.55 -4.44
N CYS A 251 -0.33 7.40 -3.45
CA CYS A 251 -0.49 6.58 -2.25
C CYS A 251 -0.97 7.40 -1.03
N CYS A 252 -1.22 8.70 -1.21
CA CYS A 252 -1.78 9.58 -0.20
C CYS A 252 -3.32 9.64 -0.23
N ILE A 253 -3.90 10.43 0.67
CA ILE A 253 -5.34 10.65 0.80
C ILE A 253 -5.96 11.23 -0.49
N GLY A 254 -5.19 12.00 -1.26
CA GLY A 254 -5.61 12.49 -2.59
C GLY A 254 -5.90 11.34 -3.57
N GLY A 255 -5.10 10.28 -3.52
CA GLY A 255 -5.31 9.06 -4.30
C GLY A 255 -6.60 8.32 -3.95
N VAL A 256 -7.05 8.40 -2.70
CA VAL A 256 -8.35 7.83 -2.26
C VAL A 256 -9.51 8.59 -2.91
N VAL A 257 -9.48 9.91 -2.83
CA VAL A 257 -10.51 10.78 -3.43
C VAL A 257 -10.57 10.57 -4.94
N ALA A 258 -9.42 10.65 -5.64
CA ALA A 258 -9.37 10.50 -7.09
C ALA A 258 -9.69 9.07 -7.56
N GLY A 259 -9.31 8.06 -6.78
CA GLY A 259 -9.45 6.65 -7.13
C GLY A 259 -10.85 6.07 -6.92
N LEU A 260 -11.65 6.69 -6.04
CA LEU A 260 -12.99 6.22 -5.66
C LEU A 260 -14.10 7.27 -5.86
N ALA A 261 -13.75 8.53 -6.14
CA ALA A 261 -14.68 9.66 -6.23
C ALA A 261 -15.56 9.85 -4.99
N VAL A 262 -14.97 9.59 -3.82
CA VAL A 262 -15.60 9.79 -2.51
C VAL A 262 -15.48 11.25 -2.07
N HIS A 263 -16.47 11.72 -1.30
CA HIS A 263 -16.48 13.09 -0.80
C HIS A 263 -15.34 13.29 0.22
N PRO A 264 -14.43 14.27 0.06
CA PRO A 264 -13.27 14.44 0.95
C PRO A 264 -13.65 14.57 2.43
N ARG A 265 -14.70 15.34 2.76
CA ARG A 265 -15.18 15.48 4.16
C ARG A 265 -15.86 14.23 4.75
N SER A 266 -16.01 13.15 3.97
CA SER A 266 -16.52 11.88 4.49
C SER A 266 -15.41 10.94 4.93
N LEU A 267 -14.13 11.27 4.65
CA LEU A 267 -13.00 10.43 5.02
C LEU A 267 -12.76 10.57 6.53
N PHE A 268 -13.08 9.51 7.28
CA PHE A 268 -12.86 9.43 8.72
C PHE A 268 -13.10 7.98 9.24
N PRO A 269 -12.33 7.51 10.21
CA PRO A 269 -10.98 7.97 10.50
C PRO A 269 -10.01 7.62 9.36
N ILE A 270 -8.97 8.43 9.20
CA ILE A 270 -7.77 8.12 8.41
C ILE A 270 -6.75 7.51 9.36
N ILE A 271 -6.39 6.26 9.11
CA ILE A 271 -5.54 5.46 9.99
C ILE A 271 -4.19 5.26 9.31
N ASP A 272 -3.12 5.65 9.98
CA ASP A 272 -1.77 5.33 9.57
C ASP A 272 -1.34 3.96 10.10
N VAL A 273 -0.68 3.17 9.27
CA VAL A 273 -0.02 1.95 9.69
C VAL A 273 1.48 2.19 9.64
N ILE A 274 2.07 2.23 10.84
CA ILE A 274 3.50 2.45 11.04
C ILE A 274 4.11 1.16 11.59
N LYS A 275 5.30 0.83 11.14
CA LYS A 275 6.10 -0.23 11.73
C LYS A 275 7.00 0.37 12.83
N ALA A 276 7.25 -0.37 13.91
CA ALA A 276 8.09 0.06 15.04
C ALA A 276 9.58 0.29 14.67
N TYR A 277 9.93 0.04 13.42
CA TYR A 277 11.23 0.33 12.81
C TYR A 277 10.97 0.55 11.32
N THR A 278 11.95 1.02 10.58
CA THR A 278 11.78 1.38 9.18
C THR A 278 12.33 0.29 8.27
N THR A 279 11.65 0.04 7.15
CA THR A 279 12.14 -0.87 6.12
C THR A 279 11.95 -0.27 4.73
N ARG A 280 12.86 -0.61 3.82
CA ARG A 280 12.78 -0.18 2.41
C ARG A 280 13.13 -1.33 1.48
N VAL A 281 12.37 -1.45 0.39
CA VAL A 281 12.68 -2.36 -0.73
C VAL A 281 13.27 -1.54 -1.86
N GLY A 282 14.38 -2.01 -2.44
CA GLY A 282 15.02 -1.38 -3.58
C GLY A 282 15.99 -0.26 -3.22
N HIS A 283 16.39 0.49 -4.26
CA HIS A 283 17.39 1.54 -4.18
C HIS A 283 16.83 2.85 -3.59
N GLY A 284 17.72 3.81 -3.34
CA GLY A 284 17.43 5.17 -2.88
C GLY A 284 17.80 5.44 -1.42
N PRO A 285 17.77 6.72 -0.97
CA PRO A 285 18.25 7.12 0.35
C PRO A 285 17.47 6.47 1.50
N PHE A 286 18.15 6.11 2.58
CA PHE A 286 17.49 5.60 3.77
C PHE A 286 18.23 6.15 5.00
N PRO A 287 17.76 7.29 5.54
CA PRO A 287 18.48 8.03 6.58
C PRO A 287 18.85 7.20 7.80
N THR A 288 17.96 6.32 8.25
CA THR A 288 18.14 5.51 9.46
C THR A 288 18.60 4.08 9.18
N GLU A 289 19.08 3.79 7.97
CA GLU A 289 19.51 2.45 7.59
C GLU A 289 20.64 1.93 8.47
N LEU A 290 20.54 0.65 8.83
CA LEU A 290 21.60 -0.09 9.48
C LEU A 290 22.24 -1.07 8.49
N ASP A 291 23.57 -1.16 8.54
CA ASP A 291 24.31 -2.14 7.75
C ASP A 291 23.97 -3.55 8.23
N LEU A 292 23.22 -4.33 7.43
CA LEU A 292 22.75 -5.65 7.83
C LEU A 292 23.86 -6.71 7.93
N GLU A 293 25.06 -6.42 7.42
CA GLU A 293 26.22 -7.31 7.47
C GLU A 293 27.13 -7.00 8.68
N GLN A 294 27.18 -5.74 9.10
CA GLN A 294 28.08 -5.26 10.15
C GLN A 294 27.38 -4.89 11.45
N ASP A 295 26.10 -4.52 11.41
CA ASP A 295 25.31 -4.10 12.56
C ASP A 295 24.41 -5.25 13.07
N PRO A 296 24.64 -5.75 14.31
CA PRO A 296 23.85 -6.84 14.87
C PRO A 296 22.38 -6.48 15.06
N ILE A 297 22.06 -5.20 15.29
CA ILE A 297 20.67 -4.73 15.41
C ILE A 297 20.01 -4.74 14.03
N GLY A 298 20.71 -4.25 13.00
CA GLY A 298 20.22 -4.35 11.63
C GLY A 298 19.88 -5.80 11.24
N LEU A 299 20.79 -6.72 11.53
CA LEU A 299 20.58 -8.16 11.31
C LEU A 299 19.41 -8.72 12.13
N HIS A 300 19.26 -8.31 13.39
CA HIS A 300 18.14 -8.70 14.26
C HIS A 300 16.81 -8.25 13.69
N LEU A 301 16.66 -6.96 13.35
CA LEU A 301 15.44 -6.40 12.76
C LEU A 301 15.04 -7.14 11.48
N SER A 302 16.02 -7.43 10.63
CA SER A 302 15.79 -8.15 9.37
C SER A 302 15.36 -9.59 9.60
N SER A 303 16.01 -10.31 10.52
CA SER A 303 15.80 -11.74 10.74
C SER A 303 14.53 -12.01 11.55
N VAL A 304 14.38 -11.36 12.71
CA VAL A 304 13.21 -11.51 13.59
C VAL A 304 11.96 -10.93 12.94
N GLY A 305 12.09 -9.81 12.23
CA GLY A 305 11.00 -9.21 11.47
C GLY A 305 10.60 -9.97 10.20
N ALA A 306 11.34 -11.02 9.82
CA ALA A 306 11.19 -11.77 8.57
C ALA A 306 11.10 -10.84 7.34
N GLU A 307 12.05 -9.93 7.23
CA GLU A 307 11.99 -8.83 6.26
C GLU A 307 12.45 -9.23 4.86
N TYR A 308 11.56 -9.95 4.17
CA TYR A 308 11.71 -10.40 2.79
C TYR A 308 10.48 -10.03 1.95
N GLY A 309 10.71 -9.56 0.72
CA GLY A 309 9.64 -9.23 -0.22
C GLY A 309 8.84 -10.45 -0.64
N THR A 310 7.50 -10.39 -0.55
CA THR A 310 6.62 -11.53 -0.88
C THR A 310 6.59 -11.86 -2.37
N THR A 311 6.75 -10.85 -3.23
CA THR A 311 6.71 -11.03 -4.69
C THR A 311 8.10 -11.32 -5.28
N THR A 312 9.12 -10.61 -4.80
CA THR A 312 10.48 -10.68 -5.38
C THR A 312 11.44 -11.58 -4.60
N GLY A 313 11.11 -11.94 -3.36
CA GLY A 313 12.01 -12.66 -2.45
C GLY A 313 13.20 -11.83 -1.93
N ARG A 314 13.33 -10.56 -2.33
CA ARG A 314 14.49 -9.72 -1.97
C ARG A 314 14.47 -9.39 -0.48
N LYS A 315 15.64 -9.46 0.18
CA LYS A 315 15.85 -8.98 1.55
C LYS A 315 15.58 -7.47 1.59
N ARG A 316 14.81 -7.00 2.57
CA ARG A 316 14.56 -5.57 2.75
C ARG A 316 15.70 -4.93 3.54
N ARG A 317 16.02 -3.69 3.21
CA ARG A 317 16.87 -2.83 4.02
C ARG A 317 16.11 -2.49 5.30
N CYS A 318 16.79 -2.45 6.45
CA CYS A 318 16.18 -2.20 7.75
C CYS A 318 16.91 -1.06 8.46
N GLY A 319 16.18 -0.32 9.28
CA GLY A 319 16.70 0.85 9.98
C GLY A 319 15.83 1.25 11.15
N TRP A 320 16.31 2.20 11.96
CA TRP A 320 15.56 2.71 13.10
C TRP A 320 14.24 3.39 12.69
N LEU A 321 13.31 3.50 13.64
CA LEU A 321 12.12 4.31 13.44
C LEU A 321 12.52 5.77 13.17
N ASP A 322 11.82 6.39 12.22
CA ASP A 322 12.09 7.75 11.81
C ASP A 322 10.83 8.60 11.93
N LEU A 323 10.81 9.52 12.90
CA LEU A 323 9.64 10.36 13.16
C LEU A 323 9.58 11.59 12.24
N VAL A 324 10.67 11.92 11.55
CA VAL A 324 10.69 13.02 10.57
C VAL A 324 9.84 12.63 9.37
N ILE A 325 10.05 11.41 8.84
CA ILE A 325 9.21 10.89 7.75
C ILE A 325 7.75 10.69 8.17
N LEU A 326 7.50 10.29 9.43
CA LEU A 326 6.13 10.11 9.93
C LEU A 326 5.42 11.46 10.07
N SER A 327 6.12 12.50 10.53
CA SER A 327 5.56 13.86 10.64
C SER A 327 5.26 14.47 9.29
N TYR A 328 6.18 14.34 8.34
CA TYR A 328 5.94 14.68 6.94
C TYR A 328 4.71 13.94 6.38
N SER A 329 4.58 12.65 6.71
CA SER A 329 3.46 11.87 6.26
C SER A 329 2.12 12.29 6.86
N HIS A 330 2.13 12.59 8.15
CA HIS A 330 0.96 13.12 8.85
C HIS A 330 0.53 14.48 8.30
N ALA A 331 1.47 15.36 7.94
CA ALA A 331 1.16 16.66 7.35
C ALA A 331 0.43 16.56 6.00
N ILE A 332 0.61 15.47 5.24
CA ILE A 332 -0.04 15.24 3.94
C ILE A 332 -1.36 14.50 4.09
N ASN A 333 -1.40 13.48 4.96
CA ASN A 333 -2.54 12.57 5.06
C ASN A 333 -3.51 12.88 6.22
N HIS A 334 -3.13 13.74 7.16
CA HIS A 334 -3.94 14.16 8.30
C HIS A 334 -4.53 12.99 9.10
N TYR A 335 -3.66 12.10 9.56
CA TYR A 335 -4.07 10.89 10.29
C TYR A 335 -4.83 11.20 11.58
N ASP A 336 -5.95 10.50 11.80
CA ASP A 336 -6.73 10.58 13.03
C ASP A 336 -6.24 9.57 14.08
N LEU A 337 -5.70 8.44 13.63
CA LEU A 337 -5.30 7.31 14.47
C LEU A 337 -4.04 6.62 13.88
N LEU A 338 -3.22 6.03 14.75
CA LEU A 338 -2.08 5.21 14.36
C LEU A 338 -2.29 3.73 14.72
N ASN A 339 -1.72 2.85 13.91
CA ASN A 339 -1.54 1.43 14.17
C ASN A 339 -0.05 1.11 14.12
N LEU A 340 0.56 0.88 15.28
CA LEU A 340 1.97 0.53 15.43
C LEU A 340 2.14 -0.98 15.28
N THR A 341 2.89 -1.45 14.29
CA THR A 341 3.08 -2.87 14.02
C THR A 341 4.48 -3.35 14.34
N LYS A 342 4.61 -4.66 14.56
CA LYS A 342 5.88 -5.35 14.80
C LYS A 342 6.67 -4.82 16.00
N LEU A 343 5.97 -4.37 17.05
CA LEU A 343 6.62 -3.93 18.29
C LEU A 343 7.42 -5.08 18.93
N ASP A 344 6.94 -6.32 18.75
CA ASP A 344 7.58 -7.54 19.25
C ASP A 344 9.01 -7.74 18.71
N VAL A 345 9.31 -7.23 17.52
CA VAL A 345 10.63 -7.33 16.88
C VAL A 345 11.69 -6.53 17.65
N LEU A 346 11.31 -5.49 18.40
CA LEU A 346 12.25 -4.69 19.19
C LEU A 346 12.66 -5.39 20.51
N THR A 347 12.00 -6.48 20.89
CA THR A 347 12.33 -7.24 22.10
C THR A 347 13.75 -7.80 22.01
N GLY A 348 14.52 -7.66 23.08
CA GLY A 348 15.92 -8.10 23.18
C GLY A 348 16.95 -7.04 22.79
N ILE A 349 16.51 -5.87 22.32
CA ILE A 349 17.40 -4.73 22.02
C ILE A 349 17.56 -3.89 23.29
N ALA A 350 18.79 -3.71 23.77
CA ALA A 350 19.03 -2.99 25.03
C ALA A 350 18.77 -1.48 24.94
N LYS A 351 19.16 -0.85 23.82
CA LYS A 351 18.99 0.57 23.55
C LYS A 351 18.37 0.76 22.17
N ILE A 352 17.24 1.46 22.12
CA ILE A 352 16.50 1.71 20.89
C ILE A 352 16.72 3.17 20.50
N LYS A 353 17.09 3.41 19.25
CA LYS A 353 17.22 4.76 18.69
C LYS A 353 15.99 5.09 17.84
N ILE A 354 15.58 6.36 17.90
CA ILE A 354 14.47 6.92 17.11
C ILE A 354 14.96 8.22 16.49
N ALA A 355 14.90 8.34 15.17
CA ALA A 355 15.26 9.61 14.53
C ALA A 355 14.17 10.65 14.79
N THR A 356 14.60 11.82 15.29
CA THR A 356 13.70 12.91 15.74
C THR A 356 13.95 14.22 15.01
N ALA A 357 15.05 14.32 14.25
CA ALA A 357 15.33 15.45 13.40
C ALA A 357 16.45 15.10 12.41
N TYR A 358 16.54 15.86 11.35
CA TYR A 358 17.66 15.84 10.41
C TYR A 358 18.46 17.14 10.52
N ARG A 359 19.79 17.01 10.44
CA ARG A 359 20.68 18.12 10.17
C ARG A 359 20.79 18.30 8.66
N MET A 360 20.31 19.44 8.17
CA MET A 360 20.32 19.79 6.77
C MET A 360 21.70 20.29 6.35
N LYS A 361 21.96 20.37 5.04
CA LYS A 361 23.26 20.83 4.49
C LYS A 361 23.65 22.24 4.90
N ASP A 362 22.66 23.12 5.14
CA ASP A 362 22.88 24.48 5.63
C ASP A 362 23.10 24.56 7.16
N GLY A 363 23.11 23.40 7.84
CA GLY A 363 23.26 23.28 9.29
C GLY A 363 21.96 23.42 10.08
N THR A 364 20.83 23.71 9.43
CA THR A 364 19.54 23.78 10.11
C THR A 364 19.09 22.40 10.61
N ILE A 365 18.32 22.39 11.69
CA ILE A 365 17.73 21.17 12.24
C ILE A 365 16.25 21.20 11.93
N SER A 366 15.77 20.19 11.20
CA SER A 366 14.34 20.05 10.88
C SER A 366 13.76 18.77 11.45
N LYS A 367 12.49 18.85 11.88
CA LYS A 367 11.71 17.76 12.47
C LYS A 367 10.65 17.19 11.53
N ASP A 368 10.40 17.86 10.42
CA ASP A 368 9.25 17.61 9.53
C ASP A 368 9.57 17.81 8.05
N LEU A 369 10.78 18.26 7.70
CA LEU A 369 11.19 18.50 6.33
C LEU A 369 11.80 17.26 5.70
N ILE A 370 11.18 16.82 4.60
CA ILE A 370 11.76 15.89 3.64
C ILE A 370 12.14 16.69 2.38
N PRO A 371 13.44 16.82 2.05
CA PRO A 371 13.86 17.50 0.84
C PRO A 371 13.30 16.85 -0.42
N SER A 372 12.85 17.67 -1.37
CA SER A 372 12.45 17.18 -2.70
C SER A 372 13.64 16.69 -3.53
N CYS A 373 14.84 17.17 -3.23
CA CYS A 373 16.08 16.70 -3.84
C CYS A 373 16.66 15.54 -3.00
N LEU A 374 16.75 14.35 -3.59
CA LEU A 374 17.28 13.17 -2.89
C LEU A 374 18.72 13.32 -2.42
N ASP A 375 19.52 14.16 -3.09
CA ASP A 375 20.89 14.41 -2.67
C ASP A 375 20.99 15.23 -1.38
N ASP A 376 19.90 15.86 -0.96
CA ASP A 376 19.80 16.65 0.27
C ASP A 376 19.21 15.84 1.43
N LEU A 377 18.67 14.64 1.17
CA LEU A 377 18.30 13.72 2.25
C LEU A 377 19.56 13.28 3.00
N PRO A 378 19.49 13.12 4.34
CA PRO A 378 20.57 12.53 5.12
C PRO A 378 21.03 11.20 4.52
N LYS A 379 22.34 11.09 4.29
CA LYS A 379 22.98 9.88 3.76
C LYS A 379 23.85 9.18 4.79
N THR A 380 24.07 9.83 5.94
CA THR A 380 24.94 9.33 7.01
C THR A 380 24.22 9.47 8.35
N ASP A 381 24.55 8.59 9.29
CA ASP A 381 24.05 8.66 10.66
C ASP A 381 24.41 9.99 11.36
N ALA A 382 25.49 10.67 10.93
CA ALA A 382 25.91 11.94 11.52
C ALA A 382 24.92 13.09 11.24
N ASP A 383 24.13 12.95 10.18
CA ASP A 383 23.11 13.91 9.75
C ASP A 383 21.74 13.63 10.39
N VAL A 384 21.62 12.54 11.15
CA VAL A 384 20.39 12.14 11.84
C VAL A 384 20.52 12.37 13.34
N ILE A 385 19.53 13.04 13.93
CA ILE A 385 19.47 13.28 15.37
C ILE A 385 18.57 12.22 16.01
N TYR A 386 19.20 11.32 16.75
CA TYR A 386 18.50 10.23 17.44
C TYR A 386 18.15 10.60 18.88
N HIS A 387 16.95 10.23 19.30
CA HIS A 387 16.60 10.04 20.70
C HIS A 387 16.84 8.57 21.07
N GLU A 388 17.50 8.33 22.19
CA GLU A 388 17.80 6.98 22.68
C GLU A 388 16.92 6.64 23.89
N MET A 389 16.31 5.46 23.85
CA MET A 389 15.45 4.93 24.90
C MET A 389 15.95 3.55 25.35
N ASP A 390 15.69 3.21 26.61
CA ASP A 390 15.90 1.84 27.09
C ASP A 390 14.91 0.89 26.42
N GLY A 391 15.38 -0.27 25.98
CA GLY A 391 14.53 -1.32 25.43
C GLY A 391 14.04 -2.29 26.50
N TRP A 392 13.55 -3.45 26.07
CA TRP A 392 12.98 -4.48 26.94
C TRP A 392 13.37 -5.88 26.48
N ASN A 393 13.41 -6.84 27.39
CA ASN A 393 13.74 -8.25 27.11
C ASN A 393 12.54 -9.18 27.26
N GLU A 394 11.48 -8.71 27.91
CA GLU A 394 10.27 -9.44 28.17
C GLU A 394 9.54 -9.76 26.86
N PRO A 395 9.19 -11.03 26.59
CA PRO A 395 8.48 -11.39 25.38
C PRO A 395 7.06 -10.83 25.41
N ILE A 396 6.72 -9.95 24.48
CA ILE A 396 5.41 -9.27 24.47
C ILE A 396 4.34 -9.93 23.59
N SER A 397 4.68 -11.00 22.84
CA SER A 397 3.81 -11.57 21.80
C SER A 397 2.51 -12.21 22.31
N HIS A 398 2.46 -12.54 23.60
CA HIS A 398 1.30 -13.13 24.27
C HIS A 398 0.41 -12.08 24.96
N ILE A 399 0.87 -10.84 25.10
CA ILE A 399 0.15 -9.77 25.80
C ILE A 399 -1.13 -9.40 25.03
N ARG A 400 -2.21 -9.03 25.70
CA ARG A 400 -3.46 -8.61 25.04
C ARG A 400 -4.00 -7.28 25.53
N GLU A 401 -3.52 -6.80 26.67
CA GLU A 401 -3.91 -5.51 27.25
C GLU A 401 -2.72 -4.57 27.30
N PHE A 402 -2.95 -3.27 27.06
CA PHE A 402 -1.89 -2.26 27.08
C PHE A 402 -1.21 -2.15 28.45
N GLY A 403 -1.98 -2.33 29.53
CA GLY A 403 -1.49 -2.27 30.91
C GLY A 403 -0.44 -3.34 31.25
N ASP A 404 -0.42 -4.45 30.51
CA ASP A 404 0.49 -5.56 30.75
C ASP A 404 1.82 -5.42 29.99
N LEU A 405 1.95 -4.44 29.10
CA LEU A 405 3.21 -4.18 28.39
C LEU A 405 4.32 -3.75 29.37
N PRO A 406 5.60 -4.09 29.11
CA PRO A 406 6.73 -3.54 29.85
C PRO A 406 6.72 -2.00 29.82
N GLU A 407 7.16 -1.37 30.91
CA GLU A 407 7.15 0.09 31.02
C GLU A 407 7.94 0.78 29.91
N ASN A 408 9.07 0.21 29.49
CA ASN A 408 9.86 0.73 28.37
C ASN A 408 9.13 0.62 27.02
N ALA A 409 8.33 -0.43 26.82
CA ALA A 409 7.50 -0.57 25.62
C ALA A 409 6.35 0.45 25.62
N LYS A 410 5.72 0.70 26.78
CA LYS A 410 4.72 1.76 26.93
C LYS A 410 5.32 3.14 26.69
N ALA A 411 6.52 3.40 27.23
CA ALA A 411 7.24 4.66 27.02
C ALA A 411 7.57 4.88 25.53
N TYR A 412 7.98 3.83 24.82
CA TYR A 412 8.22 3.88 23.37
C TYR A 412 6.97 4.28 22.59
N ILE A 413 5.82 3.69 22.92
CA ILE A 413 4.52 4.02 22.31
C ILE A 413 4.14 5.47 22.61
N GLN A 414 4.21 5.88 23.88
CA GLN A 414 3.86 7.24 24.30
C GLN A 414 4.75 8.29 23.62
N PHE A 415 6.05 8.02 23.48
CA PHE A 415 6.98 8.92 22.81
C PHE A 415 6.58 9.20 21.35
N ILE A 416 6.12 8.16 20.62
CA ILE A 416 5.63 8.32 19.24
C ILE A 416 4.35 9.17 19.23
N GLU A 417 3.40 8.90 20.14
CA GLU A 417 2.15 9.67 20.24
C GLU A 417 2.41 11.14 20.54
N ASP A 418 3.29 11.43 21.50
CA ASP A 418 3.64 12.79 21.92
C ASP A 418 4.34 13.56 20.80
N TYR A 419 5.19 12.90 20.03
CA TYR A 419 5.92 13.53 18.94
C TYR A 419 5.01 13.84 17.74
N ILE A 420 4.16 12.89 17.34
CA ILE A 420 3.29 13.02 16.16
C ILE A 420 1.99 13.78 16.49
N GLY A 421 1.55 13.75 17.74
CA GLY A 421 0.28 14.34 18.18
C GLY A 421 -0.96 13.51 17.81
N VAL A 422 -0.79 12.23 17.47
CA VAL A 422 -1.86 11.32 17.04
C VAL A 422 -1.85 10.05 17.91
N PRO A 423 -2.99 9.61 18.44
CA PRO A 423 -3.03 8.44 19.30
C PRO A 423 -2.83 7.13 18.52
N ILE A 424 -2.04 6.22 19.10
CA ILE A 424 -1.87 4.83 18.68
C ILE A 424 -3.03 4.02 19.25
N LYS A 425 -3.95 3.61 18.38
CA LYS A 425 -5.11 2.79 18.75
C LYS A 425 -4.84 1.29 18.69
N TRP A 426 -3.97 0.86 17.80
CA TRP A 426 -3.64 -0.55 17.61
C TRP A 426 -2.14 -0.79 17.72
N ILE A 427 -1.76 -1.88 18.41
CA ILE A 427 -0.37 -2.26 18.63
C ILE A 427 -0.21 -3.74 18.25
N GLY A 428 0.51 -3.99 17.15
CA GLY A 428 0.86 -5.31 16.66
C GLY A 428 2.09 -5.85 17.39
N ILE A 429 1.91 -7.00 18.01
CA ILE A 429 2.90 -7.72 18.84
C ILE A 429 3.15 -9.13 18.30
N GLY A 430 2.90 -9.35 17.02
CA GLY A 430 3.14 -10.63 16.37
C GLY A 430 2.42 -10.79 15.03
N PRO A 431 2.70 -11.87 14.30
CA PRO A 431 2.20 -12.07 12.94
C PRO A 431 0.76 -12.60 12.88
N SER A 432 0.27 -13.27 13.92
CA SER A 432 -1.09 -13.82 13.95
C SER A 432 -2.12 -12.71 14.08
N ARG A 433 -3.34 -12.94 13.58
CA ARG A 433 -4.45 -11.97 13.63
C ARG A 433 -4.73 -11.46 15.05
N ASP A 434 -4.74 -12.35 16.04
CA ASP A 434 -5.07 -12.10 17.43
C ASP A 434 -3.94 -11.41 18.22
N ALA A 435 -2.72 -11.35 17.68
CA ALA A 435 -1.58 -10.64 18.28
C ALA A 435 -1.66 -9.12 18.05
N MET A 436 -2.81 -8.52 18.38
CA MET A 436 -3.10 -7.09 18.23
C MET A 436 -3.76 -6.57 19.50
N ILE A 437 -3.10 -5.65 20.19
CA ILE A 437 -3.68 -4.90 21.30
C ILE A 437 -4.48 -3.73 20.73
N ALA A 438 -5.71 -3.54 21.20
CA ALA A 438 -6.54 -2.38 20.88
C ALA A 438 -6.74 -1.51 22.11
N ARG A 439 -6.44 -0.21 22.01
CA ARG A 439 -6.68 0.78 23.06
C ARG A 439 -8.08 1.38 22.90
N MET A 440 -8.73 1.63 24.04
CA MET A 440 -10.08 2.23 24.10
C MET A 440 -10.04 3.74 23.91
#